data_AF-A0A0C4F515-F1
#
_entry.id   AF-A0A0C4F515-F1
#
_cell.length_a   1.000
_cell.length_b   1.000
_cell.length_c   1.000
_cell.angle_alpha   90.00
_cell.angle_beta   90.00
_cell.angle_gamma   90.00
#
_symmetry.space_group_name_H-M   'P 1'
#
loop_
_entity.id
_entity.type
_entity.pdbx_description
1 polymer ?
#
loop_
_entity_poly.entity_id
_entity_poly.type
_entity_poly.pdbx_seq_one_letter_code
_entity_poly.pdbx_strand_id
1 'polypeptide(L)'
;MVNDTSIFFPISKTNLKISTGGHKNFLYATAIGTAVLVNQDGEKMTLNNVLLVPGLNRLLLSVTRLFENNLALTKNGDDNVSVVIDGTFNLHSTY
;
A
#
# COMPACT_ATOMS: atom_id res chain seq x y z
N MET A 1 3.16 -1.30 1.60
CA MET A 1 4.39 -2.03 1.32
C MET A 1 4.62 -1.94 -0.18
N VAL A 2 5.82 -1.55 -0.58
CA VAL A 2 6.20 -1.40 -1.98
C VAL A 2 7.46 -2.21 -2.26
N ASN A 3 7.67 -2.59 -3.51
CA ASN A 3 8.87 -3.32 -3.96
C ASN A 3 9.78 -2.48 -4.88
N ASP A 4 9.31 -1.32 -5.34
CA ASP A 4 10.02 -0.45 -6.26
C ASP A 4 10.61 0.76 -5.51
N THR A 5 11.90 1.00 -5.70
CA THR A 5 12.62 2.14 -5.13
C THR A 5 12.37 3.44 -5.88
N SER A 6 11.88 3.39 -7.13
CA SER A 6 11.62 4.60 -7.94
C SER A 6 10.47 5.44 -7.38
N ILE A 7 9.53 4.80 -6.66
CA ILE A 7 8.34 5.42 -6.05
C ILE A 7 8.45 5.58 -4.52
N PHE A 8 9.61 5.27 -3.95
CA PHE A 8 9.81 5.19 -2.50
C PHE A 8 10.91 6.16 -2.02
N PHE A 9 10.58 6.97 -1.03
CA PHE A 9 11.51 7.92 -0.42
C PHE A 9 11.93 7.39 0.97
N PRO A 10 13.15 6.86 1.13
CA PRO A 10 13.59 6.27 2.38
C PRO A 10 13.77 7.33 3.48
N ILE A 11 13.27 7.04 4.68
CA ILE A 11 13.52 7.82 5.90
C ILE A 11 14.55 7.11 6.78
N SER A 12 14.42 5.79 6.95
CA SER A 12 15.33 5.00 7.79
C SER A 12 15.49 3.57 7.26
N LYS A 13 16.63 2.95 7.59
CA LYS A 13 16.85 1.52 7.31
C LYS A 13 16.09 0.68 8.32
N THR A 14 15.64 -0.49 7.89
CA THR A 14 15.04 -1.49 8.78
C THR A 14 15.42 -2.90 8.34
N ASN A 15 15.21 -3.88 9.21
CA ASN A 15 15.34 -5.31 8.90
C ASN A 15 14.17 -6.05 9.54
N LEU A 16 12.95 -5.68 9.13
CA LEU A 16 11.73 -6.25 9.67
C LEU A 16 11.36 -7.51 8.89
N LYS A 17 11.29 -8.63 9.61
CA LYS A 17 10.81 -9.90 9.08
C LYS A 17 9.28 -9.91 9.04
N ILE A 18 8.71 -10.17 7.86
CA ILE A 18 7.26 -10.22 7.62
C ILE A 18 6.85 -11.67 7.38
N SER A 19 5.91 -12.15 8.19
CA SER A 19 5.25 -13.45 8.00
C SER A 19 4.00 -13.27 7.14
N THR A 20 3.90 -14.01 6.05
CA THR A 20 2.77 -13.95 5.10
C THR A 20 1.84 -15.16 5.21
N GLY A 21 1.94 -15.94 6.31
CA GLY A 21 1.08 -17.10 6.57
C GLY A 21 1.38 -18.36 5.75
N GLY A 22 2.31 -18.31 4.78
CA GLY A 22 2.78 -19.45 3.99
C GLY A 22 4.06 -20.10 4.57
N HIS A 23 4.35 -21.35 4.17
CA HIS A 23 5.55 -22.08 4.58
C HIS A 23 6.83 -21.27 4.30
N LYS A 24 7.63 -20.99 5.35
CA LYS A 24 9.05 -20.50 5.40
C LYS A 24 9.50 -19.36 4.47
N ASN A 25 8.66 -18.84 3.58
CA ASN A 25 8.97 -17.76 2.64
C ASN A 25 8.69 -16.41 3.32
N PHE A 26 9.65 -15.98 4.14
CA PHE A 26 9.60 -14.69 4.79
C PHE A 26 9.96 -13.58 3.81
N LEU A 27 9.24 -12.47 3.90
CA LEU A 27 9.63 -11.22 3.27
C LEU A 27 10.40 -10.37 4.27
N TYR A 28 11.31 -9.54 3.78
CA TYR A 28 12.09 -8.63 4.60
C TYR A 28 11.86 -7.20 4.13
N ALA A 29 11.44 -6.33 5.05
CA ALA A 29 11.48 -4.91 4.81
C ALA A 29 12.90 -4.40 5.07
N THR A 30 13.44 -3.62 4.13
CA THR A 30 14.80 -3.10 4.17
C THR A 30 14.86 -1.61 4.53
N ALA A 31 13.75 -0.89 4.33
CA ALA A 31 13.62 0.52 4.71
C ALA A 31 12.18 0.89 5.10
N ILE A 32 12.07 1.94 5.91
CA ILE A 32 10.83 2.67 6.21
C ILE A 32 10.94 4.04 5.57
N GLY A 33 9.85 4.53 4.98
CA GLY A 33 9.86 5.77 4.23
C GLY A 33 8.46 6.26 3.88
N THR A 34 8.39 7.10 2.86
CA THR A 34 7.13 7.52 2.24
C THR A 34 7.01 7.00 0.82
N ALA A 35 5.79 6.93 0.30
CA ALA A 35 5.52 6.66 -1.11
C ALA A 35 4.34 7.51 -1.58
N VAL A 36 4.30 7.81 -2.87
CA VAL A 36 3.16 8.52 -3.48
C VAL A 36 2.26 7.49 -4.14
N LEU A 37 1.01 7.43 -3.69
CA LEU A 37 -0.06 6.71 -4.37
C LEU A 37 -0.73 7.66 -5.35
N VAL A 38 -0.86 7.23 -6.61
CA VAL A 38 -1.55 7.98 -7.67
C VAL A 38 -2.77 7.18 -8.08
N ASN A 39 -3.95 7.79 -8.09
CA ASN A 39 -5.15 7.13 -8.58
C ASN A 39 -5.32 7.27 -10.10
N GLN A 40 -6.35 6.60 -10.63
CA GLN A 40 -6.72 6.62 -12.05
C GLN A 40 -7.02 8.03 -12.61
N ASP A 41 -7.37 8.99 -11.77
CA ASP A 41 -7.63 10.38 -12.16
C ASP A 41 -6.37 11.27 -12.08
N GLY A 42 -5.23 10.71 -11.66
CA GLY A 42 -3.96 11.41 -11.49
C GLY A 42 -3.81 12.14 -10.15
N GLU A 43 -4.79 12.02 -9.25
CA GLU A 43 -4.72 12.56 -7.90
C GLU A 43 -3.65 11.82 -7.09
N LYS A 44 -2.98 12.55 -6.20
CA LYS A 44 -1.82 12.05 -5.45
C LYS A 44 -2.09 12.07 -3.96
N MET A 45 -1.78 10.97 -3.29
CA MET A 45 -1.78 10.85 -1.83
C MET A 45 -0.40 10.40 -1.36
N THR A 46 0.17 11.11 -0.39
CA THR A 46 1.42 10.68 0.24
C THR A 46 1.10 9.70 1.37
N LEU A 47 1.67 8.49 1.27
CA LEU A 47 1.60 7.47 2.30
C LEU A 47 2.84 7.57 3.18
N ASN A 48 2.61 7.72 4.49
CA ASN A 48 3.66 7.70 5.49
C ASN A 48 3.90 6.27 6.00
N ASN A 49 5.06 6.04 6.63
CA ASN A 49 5.42 4.78 7.25
C ASN A 49 5.29 3.58 6.28
N VAL A 50 5.71 3.76 5.03
CA VAL A 50 5.72 2.71 4.01
C VAL A 50 6.94 1.82 4.21
N LEU A 51 6.75 0.51 4.06
CA LEU A 51 7.84 -0.47 4.07
C LEU A 51 8.29 -0.75 2.63
N LEU A 52 9.60 -0.65 2.38
CA LEU A 52 10.23 -1.16 1.17
C LEU A 52 10.56 -2.65 1.38
N VAL A 53 9.98 -3.51 0.55
CA VAL A 53 10.07 -4.97 0.63
C VAL A 53 10.40 -5.49 -0.78
N PRO A 54 11.68 -5.60 -1.16
CA PRO A 54 12.08 -5.96 -2.53
C PRO A 54 11.54 -7.32 -3.01
N GLY A 55 11.37 -8.28 -2.10
CA GLY A 55 10.82 -9.61 -2.42
C GLY A 55 9.30 -9.68 -2.59
N LEU A 56 8.61 -8.55 -2.49
CA LEU A 56 7.15 -8.49 -2.60
C LEU A 56 6.72 -8.54 -4.08
N ASN A 57 5.76 -9.39 -4.42
CA ASN A 57 5.28 -9.59 -5.80
C ASN A 57 4.13 -8.66 -6.20
N ARG A 58 3.44 -8.06 -5.23
CA ARG A 58 2.28 -7.16 -5.42
C ARG A 58 2.30 -6.11 -4.33
N LEU A 59 2.01 -4.86 -4.66
CA LEU A 59 1.91 -3.79 -3.66
C LEU A 59 0.79 -4.10 -2.66
N LEU A 60 1.01 -3.79 -1.39
CA LEU A 60 0.04 -4.02 -0.33
C LEU A 60 -0.23 -2.74 0.44
N LEU A 61 -1.49 -2.38 0.58
CA LEU A 61 -1.93 -1.26 1.41
C LEU A 61 -2.46 -1.81 2.73
N SER A 62 -1.92 -1.32 3.85
CA SER A 62 -2.36 -1.75 5.17
C SER A 62 -3.57 -0.93 5.59
N VAL A 63 -4.74 -1.55 5.63
CA VAL A 63 -5.98 -0.92 6.13
C VAL A 63 -5.77 -0.33 7.52
N THR A 64 -5.04 -1.03 8.38
CA THR A 64 -4.78 -0.56 9.74
C THR A 64 -3.88 0.66 9.82
N ARG A 65 -3.04 0.91 8.81
CA ARG A 65 -2.25 2.15 8.73
C ARG A 65 -3.02 3.30 8.09
N LEU A 66 -4.17 3.01 7.51
CA LEU A 66 -5.09 4.03 7.02
C LEU A 66 -6.08 4.47 8.10
N PHE A 67 -6.04 3.96 9.34
CA PHE A 67 -6.99 4.33 10.39
C PHE A 67 -6.96 5.81 10.81
N GLU A 68 -5.89 6.54 10.49
CA GLU A 68 -5.85 8.01 10.64
C GLU A 68 -6.72 8.72 9.57
N ASN A 69 -7.20 7.97 8.59
CA ASN A 69 -8.04 8.41 7.50
C ASN A 69 -9.37 7.64 7.55
N ASN A 70 -10.43 8.22 6.98
CA ASN A 70 -11.68 7.50 6.78
C ASN A 70 -11.52 6.55 5.58
N LEU A 71 -11.83 5.27 5.76
CA LEU A 71 -11.76 4.28 4.69
C LEU A 71 -13.15 3.68 4.45
N ALA A 72 -13.66 3.84 3.24
CA ALA A 72 -14.86 3.15 2.77
C ALA A 72 -14.48 2.13 1.69
N LEU A 73 -14.85 0.88 1.91
CA LEU A 73 -14.71 -0.22 0.95
C LEU A 73 -16.11 -0.59 0.47
N THR A 74 -16.39 -0.38 -0.81
CA THR A 74 -17.70 -0.65 -1.39
C THR A 74 -17.57 -1.66 -2.51
N LYS A 75 -18.31 -2.78 -2.41
CA LYS A 75 -18.48 -3.69 -3.53
C LYS A 75 -19.54 -3.11 -4.47
N ASN A 76 -19.15 -2.88 -5.72
CA ASN A 76 -20.01 -2.41 -6.80
C ASN A 76 -20.30 -3.60 -7.71
N GLY A 77 -21.58 -3.89 -8.01
CA GLY A 77 -21.98 -4.89 -9.02
C GLY A 77 -21.16 -6.20 -9.01
N ASP A 78 -20.97 -6.79 -10.20
CA ASP A 78 -20.15 -7.98 -10.36
C ASP A 78 -18.66 -7.62 -10.26
N ASP A 79 -18.04 -8.19 -9.22
CA ASP A 79 -16.64 -8.16 -8.78
C ASP A 79 -15.94 -6.81 -8.56
N ASN A 80 -16.51 -5.67 -8.95
CA ASN A 80 -15.86 -4.38 -8.77
C ASN A 80 -15.81 -3.95 -7.30
N VAL A 81 -14.66 -3.41 -6.89
CA VAL A 81 -14.50 -2.77 -5.57
C VAL A 81 -14.03 -1.34 -5.77
N SER A 82 -14.68 -0.39 -5.10
CA SER A 82 -14.17 0.96 -4.91
C SER A 82 -13.67 1.15 -3.50
N VAL A 83 -12.51 1.79 -3.38
CA VAL A 83 -11.94 2.20 -2.11
C VAL A 83 -11.93 3.73 -2.08
N VAL A 84 -12.57 4.32 -1.08
CA VAL A 84 -12.58 5.76 -0.87
C VAL A 84 -11.84 6.08 0.40
N ILE A 85 -10.85 6.97 0.31
CA ILE A 85 -10.05 7.46 1.43
C ILE A 85 -10.42 8.94 1.66
N ASP A 86 -10.80 9.27 2.90
CA ASP A 86 -11.24 10.60 3.34
C ASP A 86 -12.39 11.23 2.55
N GLY A 87 -13.16 10.41 1.82
CA GLY A 87 -14.25 10.87 0.96
C GLY A 87 -13.78 11.56 -0.32
N THR A 88 -12.47 11.77 -0.51
CA THR A 88 -11.93 12.54 -1.64
C THR A 88 -11.05 11.71 -2.55
N PHE A 89 -10.28 10.76 -2.02
CA PHE A 89 -9.33 9.98 -2.80
C PHE A 89 -9.94 8.62 -3.18
N ASN A 90 -10.22 8.44 -4.47
CA ASN A 90 -10.91 7.26 -4.99
C ASN A 90 -9.93 6.29 -5.65
N LEU A 91 -10.10 4.99 -5.39
CA LEU A 91 -9.43 3.90 -6.10
C LEU A 91 -10.50 2.96 -6.67
N HIS A 92 -10.38 2.63 -7.95
CA HIS A 92 -11.28 1.70 -8.63
C HIS A 92 -10.51 0.47 -9.07
N SER A 93 -11.14 -0.70 -8.99
CA SER A 93 -10.59 -1.92 -9.59
C SER A 93 -10.49 -1.75 -11.11
N THR A 94 -9.32 -2.01 -11.67
CA THR A 94 -9.10 -2.13 -13.11
C THR A 94 -8.94 -3.60 -13.45
N TYR A 95 -9.83 -4.16 -14.28
CA TYR A 95 -9.72 -5.52 -14.82
C TYR A 95 -8.82 -5.56 -16.05
#